data_AF-M8C7Y9-F1
#
_entry.id   AF-M8C7Y9-F1
#
_cell.length_a   1.000
_cell.length_b   1.000
_cell.length_c   1.000
_cell.angle_alpha   90.00
_cell.angle_beta   90.00
_cell.angle_gamma   90.00
#
_symmetry.space_group_name_H-M   'P 1'
#
loop_
_entity.id
_entity.type
_entity.pdbx_description
1 polymer ?
#
loop_
_entity_poly.entity_id
_entity_poly.type
_entity_poly.pdbx_seq_one_letter_code
_entity_poly.pdbx_strand_id
1 'polypeptide(L)'
;MAFVISLAPLSFTEAGKYLGLSSYASQYVDTHASANCFFAIELDNVDNKEFRDIDNNHVGIDLNNLTSAASSTAGYYTANGMDFNPLILYSGKPMQVWVDYYSSGLLEVRLAPVPMDEPNSQLLTYDSLDLTKVLKNGTKSKAGVPTMAYVGFSAASGVPSGTHKCRIVLNNC
;
A
#
# COMPACT_ATOMS: atom_id res chain seq x y z
N MET A 1 4.79 -6.37 -2.25
CA MET A 1 4.26 -6.58 -0.87
C MET A 1 3.49 -5.36 -0.47
N ALA A 2 2.65 -5.40 0.57
CA ALA A 2 1.87 -4.24 0.98
C ALA A 2 1.65 -4.16 2.49
N PHE A 3 1.60 -2.95 3.02
CA PHE A 3 0.91 -2.64 4.27
C PHE A 3 -0.57 -2.46 3.97
N VAL A 4 -1.46 -3.05 4.78
CA VAL A 4 -2.89 -3.14 4.45
C VAL A 4 -3.76 -2.79 5.65
N ILE A 5 -4.84 -2.06 5.38
CA ILE A 5 -5.96 -1.83 6.29
C ILE A 5 -7.25 -2.36 5.65
N SER A 6 -8.02 -3.17 6.37
CA SER A 6 -9.33 -3.65 5.93
C SER A 6 -10.32 -3.79 7.10
N LEU A 7 -11.63 -3.85 6.81
CA LEU A 7 -12.67 -4.08 7.84
C LEU A 7 -13.09 -5.55 7.96
N ALA A 8 -12.55 -6.41 7.09
CA ALA A 8 -12.72 -7.85 7.12
C ALA A 8 -11.43 -8.52 6.61
N PRO A 9 -11.16 -9.79 6.98
CA PRO A 9 -10.08 -10.56 6.37
C PRO A 9 -10.19 -10.56 4.84
N LEU A 10 -9.08 -10.37 4.15
CA LEU A 10 -9.03 -10.46 2.70
C LEU A 10 -9.34 -11.90 2.28
N SER A 11 -10.16 -12.06 1.24
CA SER A 11 -10.53 -13.36 0.68
C SER A 11 -10.45 -13.33 -0.85
N PHE A 12 -10.40 -14.50 -1.49
CA PHE A 12 -10.27 -14.60 -2.96
C PHE A 12 -9.08 -13.80 -3.52
N THR A 13 -7.90 -14.02 -2.92
CA THR A 13 -6.65 -13.35 -3.29
C THR A 13 -5.71 -14.30 -4.04
N GLU A 14 -4.98 -13.80 -5.03
CA GLU A 14 -4.01 -14.55 -5.83
C GLU A 14 -2.56 -14.16 -5.50
N ALA A 15 -1.63 -15.02 -5.93
CA ALA A 15 -0.19 -14.82 -5.72
C ALA A 15 0.44 -13.92 -6.81
N GLY A 16 1.77 -13.70 -6.75
CA GLY A 16 2.49 -12.88 -7.73
C GLY A 16 2.03 -11.42 -7.72
N LYS A 17 1.68 -10.92 -8.91
CA LYS A 17 1.30 -9.52 -9.17
C LYS A 17 0.10 -9.02 -8.36
N TYR A 18 -0.70 -9.92 -7.78
CA TYR A 18 -1.88 -9.51 -7.00
C TYR A 18 -1.56 -9.19 -5.53
N LEU A 19 -0.30 -9.35 -5.11
CA LEU A 19 0.22 -9.01 -3.78
C LEU A 19 -0.51 -9.66 -2.59
N GLY A 20 -1.38 -10.65 -2.83
CA GLY A 20 -2.30 -11.19 -1.84
C GLY A 20 -3.43 -10.22 -1.44
N LEU A 21 -3.71 -9.20 -2.24
CA LEU A 21 -4.75 -8.19 -2.00
C LEU A 21 -6.04 -8.47 -2.77
N SER A 22 -5.90 -8.97 -4.00
CA SER A 22 -6.99 -9.19 -4.95
C SER A 22 -6.74 -10.43 -5.81
N SER A 23 -7.60 -10.67 -6.79
CA SER A 23 -7.49 -11.69 -7.83
C SER A 23 -7.90 -11.10 -9.18
N TYR A 24 -7.63 -11.83 -10.27
CA TYR A 24 -8.11 -11.45 -11.60
C TYR A 24 -9.62 -11.22 -11.62
N ALA A 25 -10.38 -12.04 -10.89
CA ALA A 25 -11.84 -11.91 -10.84
C ALA A 25 -12.29 -10.72 -9.98
N SER A 26 -11.70 -10.52 -8.80
CA SER A 26 -12.18 -9.48 -7.87
C SER A 26 -11.75 -8.07 -8.25
N GLN A 27 -10.66 -7.89 -9.01
CA GLN A 27 -10.17 -6.56 -9.38
C GLN A 27 -11.04 -5.81 -10.39
N TYR A 28 -11.85 -6.53 -11.18
CA TYR A 28 -12.74 -5.92 -12.18
C TYR A 28 -14.19 -5.81 -11.71
N VAL A 29 -14.47 -6.19 -10.46
CA VAL A 29 -15.81 -6.15 -9.90
C VAL A 29 -15.97 -4.89 -9.07
N ASP A 30 -16.61 -3.87 -9.66
CA ASP A 30 -16.97 -2.59 -9.00
C ASP A 30 -18.07 -2.76 -7.92
N THR A 31 -18.66 -3.96 -7.82
CA THR A 31 -19.60 -4.23 -6.74
C THR A 31 -18.81 -4.50 -5.46
N HIS A 32 -18.82 -3.51 -4.56
CA HIS A 32 -18.31 -3.58 -3.20
C HIS A 32 -18.92 -4.74 -2.37
N ALA A 33 -19.79 -5.56 -2.96
CA ALA A 33 -20.40 -6.74 -2.35
C ALA A 33 -19.53 -8.00 -2.48
N SER A 34 -18.58 -8.07 -3.44
CA SER A 34 -17.72 -9.25 -3.66
C SER A 34 -16.23 -8.95 -3.82
N ALA A 35 -15.82 -7.68 -3.90
CA ALA A 35 -14.41 -7.27 -3.87
C ALA A 35 -13.94 -7.01 -2.43
N ASN A 36 -12.66 -7.28 -2.14
CA ASN A 36 -12.06 -6.88 -0.87
C ASN A 36 -12.07 -5.35 -0.77
N CYS A 37 -12.61 -4.80 0.33
CA CYS A 37 -12.44 -3.38 0.63
C CYS A 37 -11.17 -3.21 1.47
N PHE A 38 -10.16 -2.57 0.89
CA PHE A 38 -8.86 -2.36 1.48
C PHE A 38 -8.27 -1.01 1.10
N PHE A 39 -7.48 -0.47 2.02
CA PHE A 39 -6.45 0.51 1.74
C PHE A 39 -5.10 -0.20 1.81
N ALA A 40 -4.21 0.05 0.86
CA ALA A 40 -2.85 -0.47 0.95
C ALA A 40 -1.79 0.53 0.50
N ILE A 41 -0.61 0.40 1.13
CA ILE A 41 0.64 0.96 0.61
C ILE A 41 1.43 -0.21 0.05
N GLU A 42 1.55 -0.27 -1.28
CA GLU A 42 2.32 -1.30 -1.97
C GLU A 42 3.79 -0.90 -2.11
N LEU A 43 4.66 -1.91 -2.05
CA LEU A 43 6.04 -1.87 -2.53
C LEU A 43 6.14 -2.94 -3.61
N ASP A 44 6.08 -2.51 -4.87
CA ASP A 44 6.07 -3.38 -6.03
C ASP A 44 7.39 -3.32 -6.80
N ASN A 45 7.93 -4.50 -7.06
CA ASN A 45 9.19 -4.71 -7.75
C ASN A 45 9.01 -5.40 -9.12
N VAL A 46 7.79 -5.37 -9.66
CA VAL A 46 7.40 -5.91 -10.96
C VAL A 46 6.68 -4.81 -11.74
N ASP A 47 6.85 -4.79 -13.06
CA ASP A 47 6.07 -3.91 -13.95
C ASP A 47 4.92 -4.73 -14.55
N ASN A 48 3.72 -4.46 -14.09
CA ASN A 48 2.46 -5.01 -14.56
C ASN A 48 1.65 -3.96 -15.32
N LYS A 49 1.82 -3.94 -16.64
CA LYS A 49 1.08 -3.05 -17.56
C LYS A 49 -0.45 -3.07 -17.42
N GLU A 50 -1.02 -4.19 -16.98
CA GLU A 50 -2.46 -4.31 -16.72
C GLU A 50 -2.93 -3.51 -15.49
N PHE A 51 -2.03 -3.24 -14.54
CA PHE A 51 -2.25 -2.40 -13.37
C PHE A 51 -1.76 -0.96 -13.57
N ARG A 52 -1.11 -0.71 -14.71
CA ARG A 52 -0.58 0.60 -15.11
C ARG A 52 0.58 1.07 -14.23
N ASP A 53 1.38 0.12 -13.80
CA ASP A 53 2.61 0.37 -13.06
C ASP A 53 3.49 1.36 -13.83
N ILE A 54 4.09 2.28 -13.08
CA ILE A 54 4.93 3.33 -13.64
C ILE A 54 6.33 2.83 -14.00
N ASP A 55 6.79 1.80 -13.28
CA ASP A 55 8.05 1.10 -13.47
C ASP A 55 8.02 -0.22 -12.67
N ASN A 56 9.12 -0.98 -12.69
CA ASN A 56 9.27 -2.23 -11.95
C ASN A 56 9.86 -2.05 -10.53
N ASN A 57 9.72 -0.87 -9.93
CA ASN A 57 10.33 -0.51 -8.67
C ASN A 57 9.62 0.72 -8.07
N HIS A 58 8.38 0.55 -7.63
CA HIS A 58 7.55 1.66 -7.16
C HIS A 58 6.90 1.42 -5.80
N VAL A 59 6.54 2.53 -5.17
CA VAL A 59 5.63 2.57 -4.03
C VAL A 59 4.29 3.11 -4.53
N GLY A 60 3.20 2.53 -4.07
CA GLY A 60 1.85 2.85 -4.54
C GLY A 60 0.84 2.99 -3.41
N ILE A 61 -0.22 3.76 -3.68
CA ILE A 61 -1.39 3.94 -2.80
C ILE A 61 -2.58 3.27 -3.46
N ASP A 62 -2.98 2.12 -2.93
CA ASP A 62 -4.06 1.30 -3.47
C ASP A 62 -5.36 1.52 -2.71
N LEU A 63 -6.42 1.81 -3.45
CA LEU A 63 -7.76 2.05 -2.93
C LEU A 63 -8.73 1.05 -3.57
N ASN A 64 -8.92 -0.11 -2.94
CA ASN A 64 -9.74 -1.22 -3.44
C ASN A 64 -9.34 -1.76 -4.83
N ASN A 65 -8.17 -1.39 -5.36
CA ASN A 65 -7.69 -1.75 -6.70
C ASN A 65 -6.16 -1.79 -6.70
N LEU A 66 -5.57 -2.65 -7.55
CA LEU A 66 -4.12 -2.73 -7.79
C LEU A 66 -3.63 -1.68 -8.78
N THR A 67 -4.52 -1.01 -9.53
CA THR A 67 -4.15 0.25 -10.15
C THR A 67 -4.09 1.33 -9.09
N SER A 68 -2.86 1.61 -8.66
CA SER A 68 -2.51 2.67 -7.70
C SER A 68 -3.21 3.99 -8.01
N ALA A 69 -3.82 4.59 -6.99
CA ALA A 69 -4.42 5.92 -7.06
C ALA A 69 -3.35 7.03 -7.11
N ALA A 70 -2.17 6.75 -6.55
CA ALA A 70 -0.94 7.53 -6.72
C ALA A 70 0.26 6.59 -6.55
N SER A 71 1.31 6.79 -7.35
CA SER A 71 2.53 5.98 -7.28
C SER A 71 3.77 6.81 -7.61
N SER A 72 4.92 6.36 -7.10
CA SER A 72 6.23 6.98 -7.32
C SER A 72 7.31 5.91 -7.33
N THR A 73 8.34 6.09 -8.16
CA THR A 73 9.52 5.23 -8.13
C THR A 73 10.04 5.15 -6.70
N ALA A 74 10.39 3.96 -6.24
CA ALA A 74 10.87 3.76 -4.88
C ALA A 74 12.16 4.56 -4.67
N GLY A 75 12.12 5.45 -3.68
CA GLY A 75 13.24 6.33 -3.36
C GLY A 75 12.90 7.26 -2.21
N TYR A 76 13.77 8.24 -2.00
CA TYR A 76 13.60 9.26 -0.98
C TYR A 76 14.19 10.58 -1.43
N TYR A 77 13.65 11.68 -0.94
CA TYR A 77 14.22 13.00 -1.17
C TYR A 77 15.20 13.35 -0.03
N THR A 78 16.28 14.06 -0.35
CA THR A 78 17.18 14.62 0.67
C THR A 78 16.44 15.65 1.53
N ALA A 79 17.03 16.05 2.67
CA ALA A 79 16.39 16.97 3.61
C ALA A 79 15.98 18.34 3.03
N ASN A 80 16.56 18.74 1.88
CA ASN A 80 16.21 19.97 1.17
C ASN A 80 15.01 19.78 0.19
N GLY A 81 14.51 18.55 0.03
CA GLY A 81 13.41 18.18 -0.85
C GLY A 81 13.72 18.20 -2.35
N MET A 82 14.96 18.48 -2.76
CA MET A 82 15.31 18.71 -4.17
C MET A 82 15.94 17.49 -4.83
N ASP A 83 16.71 16.70 -4.09
CA ASP A 83 17.45 15.57 -4.69
C ASP A 83 16.76 14.24 -4.41
N PHE A 84 16.25 13.62 -5.47
CA PHE A 84 15.68 12.28 -5.40
C PHE A 84 16.76 11.21 -5.43
N ASN A 85 16.74 10.31 -4.45
CA ASN A 85 17.66 9.19 -4.30
C ASN A 85 16.89 7.88 -4.51
N PRO A 86 17.06 7.21 -5.67
CA PRO A 86 16.35 5.97 -5.96
C PRO A 86 16.82 4.84 -5.04
N LEU A 87 15.87 3.98 -4.66
CA LEU A 87 16.09 2.76 -3.91
C LEU A 87 15.64 1.57 -4.75
N ILE A 88 16.31 0.43 -4.58
CA ILE A 88 15.94 -0.81 -5.27
C ILE A 88 15.24 -1.74 -4.27
N LEU A 89 13.93 -1.93 -4.42
CA LEU A 89 13.11 -2.68 -3.47
C LEU A 89 13.58 -4.14 -3.31
N TYR A 90 14.04 -4.76 -4.39
CA TYR A 90 14.55 -6.14 -4.38
C TYR A 90 16.03 -6.26 -3.98
N SER A 91 16.67 -5.17 -3.52
CA SER A 91 18.09 -5.18 -3.15
C SER A 91 18.43 -6.05 -1.92
N GLY A 92 17.43 -6.45 -1.14
CA GLY A 92 17.60 -7.14 0.14
C GLY A 92 18.13 -6.24 1.27
N LYS A 93 18.36 -4.95 0.99
CA LYS A 93 18.73 -3.96 2.02
C LYS A 93 17.50 -3.53 2.80
N PRO A 94 17.58 -3.40 4.14
CA PRO A 94 16.46 -2.97 4.95
C PRO A 94 16.07 -1.52 4.62
N MET A 95 14.78 -1.30 4.48
CA MET A 95 14.17 0.02 4.26
C MET A 95 13.04 0.21 5.26
N GLN A 96 12.69 1.46 5.52
CA GLN A 96 11.59 1.85 6.39
C GLN A 96 10.61 2.73 5.62
N VAL A 97 9.32 2.43 5.78
CA VAL A 97 8.20 3.21 5.25
C VAL A 97 7.48 3.87 6.41
N TRP A 98 7.19 5.16 6.28
CA TRP A 98 6.32 5.91 7.16
C TRP A 98 5.02 6.21 6.42
N VAL A 99 3.89 6.05 7.12
CA VAL A 99 2.55 6.23 6.57
C VAL A 99 1.76 7.08 7.55
N ASP A 100 1.65 8.37 7.26
CA ASP A 100 0.95 9.32 8.11
C ASP A 100 -0.40 9.67 7.51
N TYR A 101 -1.46 9.41 8.27
CA TYR A 101 -2.82 9.77 7.90
C TYR A 101 -3.36 10.82 8.87
N TYR A 102 -3.61 12.01 8.37
CA TYR A 102 -4.06 13.16 9.16
C TYR A 102 -5.59 13.27 9.16
N SER A 103 -6.17 13.90 10.18
CA SER A 103 -7.62 14.10 10.29
C SER A 103 -8.22 14.96 9.15
N SER A 104 -7.39 15.69 8.40
CA SER A 104 -7.78 16.40 7.18
C SER A 104 -8.08 15.47 6.00
N GLY A 105 -7.72 14.19 6.11
CA GLY A 105 -7.71 13.24 5.00
C GLY A 105 -6.43 13.30 4.16
N LEU A 106 -5.43 14.09 4.56
CA LEU A 106 -4.11 14.02 3.94
C LEU A 106 -3.43 12.70 4.33
N LEU A 107 -2.91 11.99 3.34
CA LEU A 107 -2.04 10.84 3.51
C LEU A 107 -0.65 11.19 2.97
N GLU A 108 0.38 10.97 3.77
CA GLU A 108 1.78 11.10 3.36
C GLU A 108 2.49 9.77 3.51
N VAL A 109 3.29 9.41 2.51
CA VAL A 109 4.15 8.24 2.54
C VAL A 109 5.59 8.67 2.36
N ARG A 110 6.47 8.21 3.23
CA ARG A 110 7.93 8.37 3.12
C ARG A 110 8.58 7.00 3.07
N LEU A 111 9.71 6.90 2.40
CA LEU A 111 10.54 5.71 2.33
C LEU A 111 11.99 6.13 2.54
N ALA A 112 12.81 5.33 3.22
CA ALA A 112 14.25 5.56 3.31
C ALA A 112 15.01 4.25 3.65
N PRO A 113 16.33 4.18 3.41
CA PRO A 113 17.16 3.09 3.93
C PRO A 113 17.23 3.08 5.46
N VAL A 114 17.30 1.91 6.08
CA VAL A 114 17.66 1.81 7.50
C VAL A 114 19.20 1.90 7.63
N PRO A 115 19.76 2.66 8.60
CA PRO A 115 19.11 3.26 9.77
C PRO A 115 18.86 4.78 9.64
N MET A 116 18.50 5.27 8.46
CA MET A 116 18.20 6.69 8.27
C MET A 116 16.95 7.09 9.06
N ASP A 117 16.98 8.31 9.62
CA ASP A 117 15.79 8.94 10.19
C ASP A 117 14.73 9.22 9.12
N GLU A 118 13.50 9.47 9.57
CA GLU A 118 12.40 9.84 8.68
C GLU A 118 12.74 11.06 7.81
N PRO A 119 12.67 10.96 6.47
CA PRO A 119 12.89 12.10 5.60
C PRO A 119 11.84 13.19 5.81
N ASN A 120 12.24 14.47 5.85
CA ASN A 120 11.27 15.57 5.95
C ASN A 120 10.31 15.63 4.74
N SER A 121 10.81 15.25 3.56
CA SER A 121 10.06 15.30 2.32
C SER A 121 9.37 13.96 2.04
N GLN A 122 8.07 14.04 1.78
CA GLN A 122 7.24 12.92 1.35
C GLN A 122 7.71 12.33 0.01
N LEU A 123 7.56 11.01 -0.14
CA LEU A 123 7.65 10.33 -1.43
C LEU A 123 6.33 10.44 -2.20
N LEU A 124 5.21 10.28 -1.48
CA LEU A 124 3.85 10.38 -2.02
C LEU A 124 2.95 11.17 -1.08
N THR A 125 2.02 11.90 -1.68
CA THR A 125 0.87 12.51 -1.00
C THR A 125 -0.42 12.08 -1.68
N TYR A 126 -1.47 11.88 -0.89
CA TYR A 126 -2.84 11.77 -1.39
C TYR A 126 -3.75 12.68 -0.56
N ASP A 127 -4.36 13.64 -1.23
CA ASP A 127 -5.25 14.61 -0.60
C ASP A 127 -6.68 14.09 -0.49
N SER A 128 -7.39 14.50 0.56
CA SER A 128 -8.83 14.21 0.75
C SER A 128 -9.18 12.71 0.78
N LEU A 129 -8.27 11.86 1.25
CA LEU A 129 -8.54 10.44 1.47
C LEU A 129 -9.56 10.25 2.60
N ASP A 130 -10.69 9.63 2.25
CA ASP A 130 -11.74 9.23 3.18
C ASP A 130 -11.69 7.71 3.37
N LEU A 131 -10.92 7.26 4.37
CA LEU A 131 -10.80 5.83 4.70
C LEU A 131 -12.16 5.20 5.04
N THR A 132 -13.11 6.00 5.55
CA THR A 132 -14.46 5.50 5.84
C THR A 132 -15.19 5.14 4.55
N LYS A 133 -14.98 5.86 3.45
CA LYS A 133 -15.54 5.48 2.13
C LYS A 133 -14.78 4.32 1.51
N VAL A 134 -13.45 4.35 1.54
CA VAL A 134 -12.62 3.30 0.94
C VAL A 134 -12.92 1.94 1.57
N LEU A 135 -12.98 1.89 2.90
CA LEU A 135 -13.11 0.62 3.62
C LEU A 135 -14.56 0.13 3.75
N LYS A 136 -15.56 0.94 3.36
CA LYS A 136 -16.98 0.56 3.42
C LYS A 136 -17.28 -0.53 2.40
N ASN A 137 -17.55 -1.74 2.88
CA ASN A 137 -18.22 -2.75 2.09
C ASN A 137 -19.73 -2.40 2.03
N GLY A 138 -20.34 -2.44 0.83
CA GLY A 138 -21.76 -2.13 0.62
C GLY A 138 -22.73 -3.04 1.40
N THR A 139 -22.23 -4.08 2.06
CA THR A 139 -22.94 -4.78 3.12
C THR A 139 -23.11 -3.85 4.32
N LYS A 140 -24.31 -3.25 4.42
CA LYS A 140 -24.78 -2.68 5.69
C LYS A 140 -24.57 -3.74 6.76
N SER A 141 -23.55 -3.56 7.58
CA SER A 141 -23.45 -4.30 8.81
C SER A 141 -24.79 -4.08 9.53
N LYS A 142 -25.52 -5.17 9.78
CA LYS A 142 -26.76 -5.11 10.59
C LYS A 142 -26.49 -4.49 11.98
N ALA A 143 -25.22 -4.36 12.37
CA ALA A 143 -24.72 -3.50 13.43
C ALA A 143 -23.91 -2.36 12.81
N GLY A 144 -24.40 -1.12 12.83
CA GLY A 144 -23.74 0.03 12.21
C GLY A 144 -22.26 0.19 12.57
N VAL A 145 -21.49 0.78 11.65
CA VAL A 145 -20.07 1.18 11.72
C VAL A 145 -19.15 0.12 12.37
N PRO A 146 -18.34 -0.62 11.60
CA PRO A 146 -17.36 -1.53 12.18
C PRO A 146 -16.42 -0.78 13.12
N THR A 147 -16.31 -1.28 14.35
CA THR A 147 -15.52 -0.67 15.44
C THR A 147 -14.06 -1.13 15.44
N MET A 148 -13.69 -2.02 14.53
CA MET A 148 -12.35 -2.61 14.45
C MET A 148 -11.90 -2.69 12.99
N ALA A 149 -10.62 -2.41 12.77
CA ALA A 149 -9.93 -2.63 11.51
C ALA A 149 -8.84 -3.69 11.69
N TYR A 150 -8.60 -4.46 10.64
CA TYR A 150 -7.44 -5.33 10.51
C TYR A 150 -6.33 -4.52 9.88
N VAL A 151 -5.17 -4.50 10.55
CA VAL A 151 -3.97 -3.80 10.09
C VAL A 151 -2.83 -4.80 10.06
N GLY A 152 -2.13 -4.89 8.94
CA GLY A 152 -1.07 -5.89 8.77
C GLY A 152 -0.32 -5.75 7.47
N PHE A 153 0.31 -6.85 7.06
CA PHE A 153 1.01 -6.94 5.79
C PHE A 153 0.43 -8.06 4.94
N SER A 154 0.42 -7.83 3.62
CA SER A 154 0.23 -8.87 2.62
C SER A 154 1.47 -8.97 1.75
N ALA A 155 1.77 -10.18 1.28
CA ALA A 155 2.84 -10.40 0.33
C ALA A 155 2.53 -11.62 -0.52
N ALA A 156 2.96 -11.56 -1.77
CA ALA A 156 2.95 -12.69 -2.66
C ALA A 156 4.20 -12.67 -3.51
N SER A 157 4.63 -13.84 -3.96
CA SER A 157 5.73 -13.97 -4.91
C SER A 157 5.24 -14.66 -6.17
N GLY A 158 5.78 -14.23 -7.31
CA GLY A 158 5.62 -14.89 -8.60
C GLY A 158 6.82 -15.77 -8.90
N VAL A 159 7.11 -15.92 -10.19
CA VAL A 159 8.35 -16.53 -10.68
C VAL A 159 9.22 -15.42 -11.27
N PRO A 160 10.48 -15.24 -10.83
CA PRO A 160 11.16 -15.97 -9.75
C PRO A 160 10.61 -15.62 -8.35
N SER A 161 10.70 -16.59 -7.42
CA SER A 161 10.23 -16.42 -6.06
C SER A 161 11.18 -15.52 -5.25
N GLY A 162 10.61 -14.70 -4.36
CA GLY A 162 11.34 -13.82 -3.44
C GLY A 162 10.94 -14.08 -1.99
N THR A 163 11.69 -13.52 -1.04
CA THR A 163 11.32 -13.52 0.37
C THR A 163 10.93 -12.12 0.80
N HIS A 164 9.81 -11.99 1.49
CA HIS A 164 9.28 -10.74 2.02
C HIS A 164 9.43 -10.74 3.54
N LYS A 165 10.22 -9.82 4.10
CA LYS A 165 10.41 -9.67 5.55
C LYS A 165 10.00 -8.26 5.96
N CYS A 166 9.04 -8.17 6.87
CA CYS A 166 8.50 -6.91 7.36
C CYS A 166 8.30 -6.99 8.88
N ARG A 167 8.31 -5.83 9.53
CA ARG A 167 7.92 -5.65 10.93
C ARG A 167 7.16 -4.34 11.06
N ILE A 168 6.10 -4.31 11.86
CA ILE A 168 5.43 -3.07 12.23
C ILE A 168 6.22 -2.45 13.37
N VAL A 169 6.55 -1.17 13.26
CA VAL A 169 7.06 -0.36 14.36
C VAL A 169 5.98 0.69 14.64
N LEU A 170 5.35 0.60 15.81
CA LEU A 170 4.42 1.63 16.27
C LEU A 170 5.24 2.63 17.09
N ASN A 171 5.32 3.87 16.62
CA ASN A 171 5.88 4.94 17.41
C ASN A 171 4.84 5.35 18.45
N ASN A 172 5.26 5.48 19.72
CA ASN A 172 4.37 5.95 20.78
C ASN A 172 3.97 7.38 20.49
N CYS A 173 2.66 7.65 20.49
CA CYS A 173 2.09 8.99 20.51
C CYS A 173 2.33 9.68 21.86
#